data_AF-A0A4D4KSS7-F1
#
_entry.id   AF-A0A4D4KSS7-F1
#
_cell.length_a   1.000
_cell.length_b   1.000
_cell.length_c   1.000
_cell.angle_alpha   90.00
_cell.angle_beta   90.00
_cell.angle_gamma   90.00
#
_symmetry.space_group_name_H-M   'P 1'
#
loop_
_entity.id
_entity.type
_entity.pdbx_description
1 polymer ?
#
loop_
_entity_poly.entity_id
_entity_poly.type
_entity_poly.pdbx_seq_one_letter_code
_entity_poly.pdbx_strand_id
1 'polypeptide(L)' 'MLAGKVGATSDPGGQYGLRPAQRPAELRSELAANLRTLGVERLDVVNIYPMYGTHGISTTSSPS' A
#
# COMPACT_ATOMS: atom_id res chain seq x y z
N MET A 1 -15.35 9.64 -9.04
CA MET A 1 -15.20 8.42 -8.22
C MET A 1 -13.86 8.48 -7.52
N LEU A 2 -13.83 8.35 -6.20
CA LEU A 2 -12.62 8.42 -5.38
C LEU A 2 -12.25 7.01 -4.89
N ALA A 3 -11.03 6.59 -5.19
CA ALA A 3 -10.50 5.30 -4.81
C ALA A 3 -9.27 5.46 -3.91
N GLY A 4 -9.13 4.57 -2.93
CA GLY A 4 -7.94 4.47 -2.09
C GLY A 4 -7.26 3.12 -2.23
N LYS A 5 -6.06 3.04 -1.66
CA LYS A 5 -5.26 1.81 -1.63
C LYS A 5 -4.67 1.61 -0.23
N VAL A 6 -4.70 0.38 0.25
CA VAL A 6 -4.21 -0.06 1.56
C VAL A 6 -3.46 -1.38 1.41
N GLY A 7 -2.76 -1.85 2.44
CA GLY A 7 -2.08 -3.16 2.46
C GLY A 7 -0.58 -3.13 2.18
N ALA A 8 -0.03 -1.94 1.88
CA ALA A 8 1.41 -1.69 1.78
C ALA A 8 1.71 -0.29 2.28
N THR A 9 2.63 -0.19 3.24
CA THR A 9 3.03 1.08 3.88
C THR A 9 4.46 1.41 3.51
N SER A 10 4.77 2.71 3.40
CA SER A 10 6.13 3.20 3.18
C SER A 10 7.11 2.66 4.22
N ASP A 11 8.16 2.04 3.74
CA ASP A 11 9.29 1.56 4.52
C ASP A 11 10.55 1.77 3.68
N PRO A 12 11.36 2.82 3.95
CA PRO A 12 12.55 3.13 3.15
C PRO A 12 13.56 1.98 3.07
N GLY A 13 13.57 1.08 4.05
CA GLY A 13 14.42 -0.12 4.05
C GLY A 13 13.75 -1.35 3.41
N GLY A 14 12.46 -1.26 3.09
CA GLY A 14 11.67 -2.34 2.52
C GLY A 14 11.90 -2.52 1.01
N GLN A 15 11.52 -3.69 0.50
CA GLN A 15 11.55 -3.95 -0.94
C GLN A 15 10.64 -2.95 -1.67
N TYR A 16 11.18 -2.25 -2.66
CA TYR A 16 10.51 -1.15 -3.38
C TYR A 16 10.08 0.02 -2.47
N GLY A 17 10.74 0.21 -1.32
CA GLY A 17 10.40 1.26 -0.36
C GLY A 17 9.09 0.99 0.40
N LEU A 18 8.65 -0.27 0.46
CA LEU A 18 7.37 -0.67 1.05
C LEU A 18 7.54 -1.91 1.93
N ARG A 19 6.66 -2.02 2.93
CA ARG A 19 6.43 -3.26 3.70
C ARG A 19 4.96 -3.71 3.61
N PRO A 20 4.67 -5.01 3.75
CA PRO A 20 3.31 -5.48 3.92
C PRO A 20 2.65 -4.86 5.16
N ALA A 21 1.39 -4.46 5.03
CA ALA A 21 0.56 -3.90 6.11
C ALA A 21 -0.85 -4.51 6.09
N GLN A 22 -0.92 -5.85 6.09
CA GLN A 22 -2.13 -6.59 5.74
C GLN A 22 -2.94 -7.09 6.93
N ARG A 23 -2.57 -6.74 8.18
CA ARG A 23 -3.41 -7.09 9.34
C ARG A 23 -4.68 -6.23 9.35
N PRO A 24 -5.82 -6.73 9.86
CA PRO A 24 -7.07 -5.97 9.91
C PRO A 24 -6.96 -4.59 10.58
N ALA A 25 -6.11 -4.46 11.61
CA ALA A 25 -5.88 -3.17 12.28
C ALA A 25 -5.06 -2.19 11.42
N GLU A 26 -4.08 -2.69 10.66
CA GLU A 26 -3.26 -1.87 9.76
C GLU A 26 -4.10 -1.32 8.61
N LEU A 27 -4.91 -2.18 7.97
CA LEU A 27 -5.81 -1.79 6.88
C LEU A 27 -6.80 -0.69 7.31
N ARG A 28 -7.36 -0.79 8.52
CA ARG A 28 -8.25 0.24 9.08
C ARG A 28 -7.51 1.55 9.36
N SER A 29 -6.27 1.47 9.86
CA SER A 29 -5.44 2.64 10.13
C SER A 29 -5.09 3.39 8.84
N GLU A 30 -4.66 2.67 7.80
CA GLU A 30 -4.35 3.24 6.49
C GLU A 30 -5.59 3.84 5.82
N LEU A 31 -6.74 3.17 5.92
CA LEU A 31 -8.00 3.73 5.43
C LEU A 31 -8.37 5.03 6.16
N ALA A 32 -8.26 5.05 7.49
CA ALA A 32 -8.54 6.25 8.28
C ALA A 32 -7.56 7.40 7.94
N ALA A 33 -6.30 7.09 7.65
CA ALA A 33 -5.33 8.08 7.17
C ALA A 33 -5.72 8.61 5.79
N ASN A 34 -6.10 7.75 4.85
CA ASN A 34 -6.55 8.15 3.51
C ASN A 34 -7.76 9.09 3.59
N LEU A 35 -8.79 8.72 4.35
CA LEU A 35 -10.00 9.53 4.54
C LEU A 35 -9.66 10.93 5.11
N ARG A 36 -8.78 10.98 6.13
CA ARG A 36 -8.34 12.23 6.76
C ARG A 36 -7.56 13.12 5.78
N THR A 37 -6.61 12.54 5.05
CA THR A 37 -5.79 13.26 4.07
C THR A 37 -6.63 13.82 2.93
N LEU A 38 -7.63 13.05 2.47
CA LEU A 38 -8.51 13.45 1.38
C LEU A 38 -9.66 14.35 1.85
N GLY A 39 -9.89 14.49 3.16
CA GLY A 39 -10.98 15.29 3.71
C GLY A 39 -12.37 14.73 3.39
N VAL A 40 -12.50 13.40 3.29
CA VAL A 40 -13.75 12.72 2.93
C VAL A 40 -14.16 11.71 3.99
N GLU A 41 -15.46 11.43 4.08
CA GLU A 41 -15.98 10.42 5.02
C GLU A 41 -16.02 9.00 4.43
N ARG A 42 -15.97 8.88 3.09
CA ARG A 42 -16.07 7.61 2.38
C ARG A 42 -15.24 7.61 1.10
N LEU A 43 -14.78 6.43 0.71
CA LEU A 43 -14.24 6.13 -0.62
C LEU A 43 -15.23 5.24 -1.39
N ASP A 44 -15.35 5.44 -2.69
CA ASP A 44 -16.20 4.60 -3.55
C ASP A 44 -15.62 3.19 -3.68
N VAL A 45 -14.28 3.10 -3.73
CA VAL A 45 -13.54 1.84 -3.81
C VAL A 45 -12.29 1.88 -2.94
N VAL A 46 -12.00 0.74 -2.31
CA VAL A 46 -10.75 0.49 -1.59
C VAL A 46 -10.08 -0.72 -2.21
N ASN A 47 -8.87 -0.52 -2.74
CA ASN A 47 -8.05 -1.58 -3.29
C ASN A 47 -7.06 -2.08 -2.22
N ILE A 48 -6.82 -3.38 -2.18
CA ILE A 48 -5.75 -3.98 -1.38
C ILE A 48 -4.49 -4.09 -2.25
N TYR A 49 -3.33 -3.71 -1.72
CA TYR A 49 -2.03 -3.96 -2.30
C TYR A 49 -1.59 -5.37 -1.90
N PRO A 50 -1.60 -6.34 -2.82
CA PRO A 50 -1.04 -7.64 -2.56
C PRO A 50 0.50 -7.55 -2.50
N MET A 51 1.07 -7.67 -1.31
CA MET A 51 2.51 -7.89 -1.10
C MET A 51 2.78 -9.37 -0.82
N TYR A 52 2.20 -10.25 -1.63
CA TYR A 52 2.67 -11.63 -1.69
C TYR A 52 4.01 -11.61 -2.42
N GLY A 53 5.00 -12.38 -1.96
CA GLY A 53 6.31 -12.45 -2.61
C GLY A 53 6.14 -12.64 -4.11
N THR A 54 6.39 -11.58 -4.87
CA THR A 54 6.30 -11.63 -6.33
C THR A 54 7.49 -12.42 -6.83
N HIS A 55 7.30 -13.73 -6.91
CA HIS A 55 8.23 -14.61 -7.59
C HIS A 55 8.10 -14.32 -9.09
N GLY A 56 8.84 -13.32 -9.59
CA GLY A 56 8.89 -13.09 -11.04
C GLY A 56 9.26 -11.69 -11.54
N ILE A 57 9.24 -10.62 -10.73
CA ILE A 57 9.77 -9.32 -11.19
C ILE A 57 11.22 -9.15 -10.75
N SER A 58 12.13 -9.84 -11.46
CA SER A 58 13.55 -9.50 -11.46
C SER A 58 13.70 -8.10 -12.08
N THR A 59 13.76 -7.06 -11.25
CA THR A 59 14.22 -5.75 -11.69
C THR A 59 15.72 -5.88 -11.93
N THR A 60 16.10 -6.12 -13.19
CA THR A 60 17.48 -6.07 -13.64
C THR A 60 17.96 -4.62 -13.57
N SER A 61 18.35 -4.14 -12.39
CA SER A 61 19.21 -2.97 -12.29
C SER A 61 20.65 -3.48 -12.21
N SER A 62 21.27 -3.70 -13.38
CA SER A 62 22.72 -3.77 -13.49
C SER A 62 23.29 -2.39 -13.17
N PRO A 63 24.19 -2.23 -12.20
CA PRO A 63 24.97 -1.01 -12.06
C PRO A 63 26.07 -0.99 -13.13
N SER A 64 26.14 0.09 -13.91
CA SER A 64 27.37 0.52 -14.58
C SER A 64 28.13 1.48 -13.67
#